data_AF-A2EVM9-F1
#
_entry.id   AF-A2EVM9-F1
#
_cell.length_a   1.000
_cell.length_b   1.000
_cell.length_c   1.000
_cell.angle_alpha   90.00
_cell.angle_beta   90.00
_cell.angle_gamma   90.00
#
_symmetry.space_group_name_H-M   'P 1'
#
loop_
_entity.id
_entity.type
_entity.pdbx_description
1 polymer ?
#
loop_
_entity_poly.entity_id
_entity_poly.type
_entity_poly.pdbx_seq_one_letter_code
_entity_poly.pdbx_strand_id
1 'polypeptide(L)'
;MVVKVAINGFGRIGRLVFRACRKLYPKDVQVVAIHDLGDIKTNVYLLKYDTAHRAFPEPVTVDEAKQEFTVGEGADKWVVKSIGGRLGPSQLPWEGVRHRCCPRVNRYLPYKGREGC
;
A
#
# COMPACT_ATOMS: atom_id res chain seq x y z
N MET A 1 5.21 0.73 -19.58
CA MET A 1 5.64 1.62 -18.47
C MET A 1 4.99 1.12 -17.20
N VAL A 2 5.74 0.97 -16.11
CA VAL A 2 5.20 0.46 -14.83
C VAL A 2 4.65 1.63 -14.01
N VAL A 3 3.40 1.50 -13.55
CA VAL A 3 2.73 2.51 -12.73
C VAL A 3 3.12 2.32 -11.27
N LYS A 4 3.81 3.32 -10.71
CA LYS A 4 4.13 3.38 -9.28
C LYS A 4 2.91 3.86 -8.50
N VAL A 5 2.48 3.06 -7.54
CA VAL A 5 1.30 3.33 -6.70
C VAL A 5 1.70 3.36 -5.23
N ALA A 6 1.08 4.25 -4.48
CA ALA A 6 1.16 4.25 -3.02
C ALA A 6 -0.24 4.10 -2.43
N ILE A 7 -0.36 3.30 -1.37
CA ILE A 7 -1.64 2.98 -0.73
C ILE A 7 -1.72 3.73 0.59
N ASN A 8 -2.69 4.64 0.70
CA ASN A 8 -2.97 5.32 1.96
C ASN A 8 -4.07 4.57 2.74
N GLY A 9 -3.69 3.97 3.87
CA GLY A 9 -4.56 3.15 4.70
C GLY A 9 -4.44 1.67 4.40
N PHE A 10 -3.43 1.02 5.00
CA PHE A 10 -3.17 -0.42 4.84
C PHE A 10 -4.06 -1.32 5.71
N GLY A 11 -5.34 -0.93 5.85
CA GLY A 11 -6.37 -1.72 6.52
C GLY A 11 -6.94 -2.83 5.62
N ARG A 12 -8.19 -3.22 5.88
CA ARG A 12 -8.85 -4.32 5.14
C ARG A 12 -8.87 -4.08 3.62
N ILE A 13 -9.30 -2.90 3.16
CA ILE A 13 -9.36 -2.59 1.72
C ILE A 13 -7.95 -2.43 1.14
N GLY A 14 -7.04 -1.72 1.83
CA GLY A 14 -5.67 -1.51 1.35
C GLY A 14 -4.92 -2.82 1.10
N ARG A 15 -5.06 -3.80 2.00
CA ARG A 15 -4.47 -5.14 1.83
C ARG A 15 -5.07 -5.91 0.66
N LEU A 16 -6.39 -5.82 0.45
CA LEU A 16 -7.04 -6.46 -0.69
C LEU A 16 -6.61 -5.85 -2.02
N VAL A 17 -6.50 -4.52 -2.09
CA VAL A 17 -5.98 -3.82 -3.27
C VAL A 17 -4.54 -4.23 -3.54
N PHE A 18 -3.69 -4.30 -2.51
CA PHE A 18 -2.32 -4.78 -2.66
C PHE A 18 -2.27 -6.20 -3.26
N ARG A 19 -3.06 -7.13 -2.71
CA ARG A 19 -3.17 -8.51 -3.21
C ARG A 19 -3.68 -8.55 -4.65
N ALA A 20 -4.67 -7.73 -4.99
CA ALA A 20 -5.25 -7.67 -6.33
C ALA A 20 -4.24 -7.11 -7.35
N CYS A 21 -3.53 -6.03 -7.01
CA CYS A 21 -2.47 -5.46 -7.86
C CYS A 21 -1.39 -6.50 -8.14
N ARG A 22 -0.93 -7.22 -7.10
CA ARG A 22 0.09 -8.25 -7.26
C ARG A 22 -0.37 -9.41 -8.13
N LYS A 23 -1.62 -9.85 -7.98
CA LYS A 23 -2.18 -10.99 -8.73
C LYS A 23 -2.53 -10.64 -10.18
N LEU A 24 -3.16 -9.48 -10.41
CA LEU A 24 -3.73 -9.13 -11.71
C LEU A 24 -2.79 -8.30 -12.57
N TYR A 25 -1.92 -7.49 -11.96
CA TYR A 25 -1.07 -6.53 -12.67
C TYR A 25 0.40 -6.57 -12.21
N PRO A 26 1.04 -7.76 -12.11
CA PRO A 26 2.39 -7.88 -11.57
C PRO A 26 3.47 -7.10 -12.35
N LYS A 27 3.25 -6.89 -13.66
CA LYS A 27 4.18 -6.21 -14.58
C LYS A 27 3.81 -4.76 -14.87
N ASP A 28 2.56 -4.37 -14.61
CA ASP A 28 2.05 -3.05 -14.96
C ASP A 28 1.97 -2.11 -13.77
N VAL A 29 1.81 -2.66 -12.56
CA VAL A 29 1.67 -1.88 -11.33
C VAL A 29 2.76 -2.30 -10.35
N GLN A 30 3.39 -1.32 -9.70
CA GLN A 30 4.30 -1.55 -8.59
C GLN A 30 3.86 -0.71 -7.40
N VAL A 31 3.56 -1.36 -6.28
CA VAL A 31 3.30 -0.65 -5.03
C VAL A 31 4.64 -0.28 -4.41
N VAL A 32 4.87 1.01 -4.19
CA VAL A 32 6.15 1.54 -3.69
C VAL A 32 6.07 1.91 -2.22
N ALA A 33 4.90 2.36 -1.77
CA ALA A 33 4.70 2.78 -0.40
C ALA A 33 3.31 2.41 0.12
N ILE A 34 3.23 2.11 1.41
CA ILE A 34 1.99 2.00 2.16
C ILE A 34 2.05 2.96 3.35
N HIS A 35 0.90 3.51 3.72
CA HIS A 35 0.76 4.29 4.93
C HIS A 35 -0.28 3.64 5.84
N ASP A 36 0.08 3.46 7.11
CA ASP A 36 -0.80 2.92 8.12
C ASP A 36 -0.41 3.35 9.54
N LEU A 37 -1.34 3.20 10.48
CA LEU A 37 -1.12 3.54 11.88
C LEU A 37 -0.45 2.40 12.66
N GLY A 38 -0.52 1.16 12.17
CA GLY A 38 0.04 -0.01 12.82
C GLY A 38 1.49 -0.29 12.42
N ASP A 39 2.17 -1.08 13.27
CA ASP A 39 3.54 -1.53 13.01
C ASP A 39 3.64 -2.36 11.73
N ILE A 40 4.79 -2.25 11.05
CA ILE A 40 5.06 -2.99 9.82
C ILE A 40 4.95 -4.51 10.01
N LYS A 41 5.36 -5.05 11.17
CA LYS A 41 5.24 -6.48 11.47
C LYS A 41 3.78 -6.93 11.47
N THR A 42 2.93 -6.16 12.14
CA THR A 42 1.50 -6.42 12.25
C THR A 42 0.86 -6.33 10.87
N ASN A 43 1.21 -5.32 10.09
CA ASN A 43 0.70 -5.15 8.74
C ASN A 43 1.10 -6.28 7.79
N VAL A 44 2.34 -6.75 7.86
CA VAL A 44 2.80 -7.89 7.07
C VAL A 44 2.19 -9.19 7.55
N TYR A 45 2.01 -9.37 8.87
CA TYR A 45 1.32 -10.52 9.42
C TYR A 45 -0.14 -10.59 8.91
N LEU A 46 -0.87 -9.48 8.97
CA LEU A 46 -2.23 -9.35 8.45
C LEU A 46 -2.28 -9.46 6.92
N LEU A 47 -1.21 -9.08 6.22
CA LEU A 47 -1.08 -9.31 4.79
C LEU A 47 -0.88 -10.80 4.50
N LYS A 48 -0.10 -11.54 5.31
CA LYS A 48 0.12 -12.98 5.12
C LYS A 48 -1.11 -13.81 5.45
N TYR A 49 -1.75 -13.53 6.59
CA TYR A 49 -2.84 -14.34 7.12
C TYR A 49 -4.15 -13.56 7.07
N ASP A 50 -4.99 -13.91 6.10
CA ASP A 50 -6.35 -13.38 5.97
C ASP A 50 -7.35 -14.54 6.10
N THR A 51 -8.35 -14.39 6.96
CA THR A 51 -9.34 -15.44 7.22
C THR A 51 -10.24 -15.70 6.01
N ALA A 52 -10.57 -14.67 5.22
CA ALA A 52 -11.46 -14.79 4.06
C ALA A 52 -10.70 -15.20 2.80
N HIS A 53 -9.51 -14.62 2.58
CA HIS A 53 -8.72 -14.83 1.36
C HIS A 53 -7.55 -15.80 1.52
N ARG A 54 -7.44 -16.45 2.69
CA ARG A 54 -6.39 -17.42 3.04
C ARG A 54 -4.97 -16.83 2.99
N ALA A 55 -3.99 -17.71 3.18
CA ALA A 55 -2.59 -17.35 3.18
C ALA A 55 -2.19 -16.66 1.87
N PHE A 56 -1.39 -15.61 1.98
CA PHE A 56 -0.80 -14.96 0.82
C PHE A 56 0.22 -15.93 0.17
N PRO A 57 0.15 -16.16 -1.15
CA PRO A 57 0.88 -17.25 -1.80
C PRO A 57 2.38 -16.97 -1.95
N GLU A 58 2.80 -15.71 -1.86
CA GLU A 58 4.20 -15.33 -2.05
C GLU A 58 4.93 -15.11 -0.71
N PRO A 59 6.24 -15.38 -0.67
CA PRO A 59 7.06 -15.07 0.49
C PRO A 59 7.10 -13.56 0.72
N VAL A 60 6.97 -13.17 2.00
CA VAL A 60 7.09 -11.77 2.42
C VAL A 60 8.10 -11.68 3.56
N THR A 61 9.12 -10.84 3.38
CA THR A 61 10.17 -10.57 4.38
C THR A 61 10.09 -9.12 4.84
N VAL A 62 10.46 -8.87 6.10
CA VAL A 62 10.35 -7.55 6.73
C VAL A 62 11.72 -7.10 7.18
N ASP A 63 12.08 -5.88 6.81
CA ASP A 63 13.27 -5.17 7.28
C ASP A 63 12.84 -4.05 8.24
N GLU A 64 12.84 -4.37 9.54
CA GLU A 64 12.39 -3.45 10.59
C GLU A 64 13.25 -2.20 10.71
N ALA A 65 14.56 -2.35 10.49
CA ALA A 65 15.53 -1.25 10.57
C ALA A 65 15.27 -0.16 9.53
N LYS A 66 14.69 -0.51 8.38
CA LYS A 66 14.38 0.42 7.28
C LYS A 66 12.90 0.73 7.16
N GLN A 67 12.04 0.09 7.96
CA GLN A 67 10.58 0.14 7.83
C GLN A 67 10.12 -0.28 6.42
N GLU A 68 10.73 -1.33 5.87
CA GLU A 68 10.43 -1.85 4.53
C GLU A 68 10.00 -3.31 4.58
N PHE A 69 9.17 -3.72 3.64
CA PHE A 69 8.90 -5.14 3.42
C PHE A 69 9.06 -5.48 1.95
N THR A 70 9.54 -6.69 1.73
CA THR A 70 9.73 -7.27 0.42
C THR A 70 8.67 -8.31 0.17
N VAL A 71 8.10 -8.32 -1.04
CA VAL A 71 7.19 -9.37 -1.51
C VAL A 71 7.77 -10.07 -2.74
N GLY A 72 7.77 -11.40 -2.70
CA GLY A 72 8.18 -12.28 -3.80
C GLY A 72 9.69 -12.59 -3.80
N GLU A 73 10.07 -13.56 -4.63
CA GLU A 73 11.45 -13.98 -4.89
C GLU A 73 11.78 -13.81 -6.38
N GLY A 74 13.01 -13.41 -6.71
CA GLY A 74 13.50 -13.26 -8.08
C GLY A 74 13.40 -11.84 -8.67
N ALA A 75 13.25 -11.75 -10.01
CA ALA A 75 13.29 -10.49 -10.77
C ALA A 75 12.05 -9.60 -10.54
N ASP A 76 10.92 -10.17 -10.12
CA ASP A 76 9.66 -9.46 -9.87
C ASP A 76 9.48 -9.07 -8.39
N LYS A 77 10.59 -8.82 -7.68
CA LYS A 77 10.61 -8.43 -6.26
C LYS A 77 9.98 -7.05 -6.05
N TRP A 78 9.00 -6.94 -5.16
CA TRP A 78 8.45 -5.65 -4.76
C TRP A 78 9.03 -5.22 -3.42
N VAL A 79 9.71 -4.06 -3.41
CA VAL A 79 10.18 -3.41 -2.18
C VAL A 79 9.19 -2.31 -1.85
N VAL A 80 8.55 -2.41 -0.69
CA VAL A 80 7.49 -1.52 -0.28
C VAL A 80 7.87 -0.84 1.04
N LYS A 81 7.84 0.49 1.05
CA LYS A 81 8.11 1.29 2.25
C LYS A 81 6.85 1.42 3.08
N SER A 82 6.95 1.13 4.38
CA SER A 82 5.88 1.41 5.34
C SER A 82 6.11 2.76 5.98
N ILE A 83 5.18 3.67 5.79
CA ILE A 83 5.21 4.99 6.43
C ILE A 83 4.22 4.95 7.59
N GLY A 84 4.74 5.02 8.81
CA GLY A 84 3.95 5.06 10.03
C GLY A 84 3.55 6.48 10.45
N GLY A 85 2.56 6.55 11.34
CA GLY A 85 2.21 7.78 12.08
C GLY A 85 0.88 8.42 11.67
N ARG A 86 0.38 9.36 12.48
CA ARG A 86 -0.78 10.20 12.13
C ARG A 86 -0.33 11.36 11.24
N LEU A 87 0.22 11.04 10.08
CA LEU A 87 0.58 12.05 9.09
C LEU A 87 -0.64 12.36 8.24
N GLY A 88 -0.89 13.65 8.03
CA GLY A 88 -1.91 14.08 7.09
C GLY A 88 -1.53 13.62 5.68
N PRO A 89 -2.50 13.37 4.77
CA PRO A 89 -2.18 12.99 3.40
C PRO A 89 -1.21 13.95 2.72
N SER A 90 -1.21 15.24 3.07
CA SER A 90 -0.31 16.24 2.48
C SER A 90 1.15 16.15 2.95
N GLN A 91 1.44 15.40 4.01
CA GLN A 91 2.79 15.30 4.61
C GLN A 91 3.54 14.02 4.19
N LEU A 92 2.90 13.18 3.40
CA LEU A 92 3.53 11.97 2.88
C LEU A 92 4.42 12.32 1.68
N PRO A 93 5.62 11.72 1.56
CA PRO A 93 6.55 11.98 0.45
C PRO A 93 6.03 11.33 -0.84
N TRP A 94 5.08 12.00 -1.51
CA TRP A 94 4.51 11.55 -2.78
C TRP A 94 5.40 11.81 -3.99
N GLU A 95 6.52 12.52 -3.81
CA GLU A 95 7.44 12.85 -4.89
C GLU A 95 7.96 11.56 -5.56
N GLY A 96 7.40 11.25 -6.74
CA GLY A 96 7.73 10.05 -7.53
C GLY A 96 6.62 9.02 -7.72
N VAL A 97 5.45 9.18 -7.08
CA VAL A 97 4.29 8.30 -7.26
C VAL A 97 3.29 8.96 -8.21
N ARG A 98 3.17 8.44 -9.45
CA ARG A 98 2.46 9.13 -10.54
C ARG A 98 0.92 9.03 -10.48
N HIS A 99 0.35 8.19 -9.60
CA HIS A 99 -1.11 8.07 -9.48
C HIS A 99 -1.59 8.12 -8.02
N ARG A 100 -2.33 9.18 -7.70
CA ARG A 100 -3.13 9.31 -6.48
C ARG A 100 -4.35 8.40 -6.58
N CYS A 101 -4.27 7.17 -6.06
CA CYS A 101 -5.47 6.39 -5.79
C CYS A 101 -5.92 6.70 -4.36
N CYS A 102 -6.95 7.55 -4.23
CA CYS A 102 -7.56 7.92 -2.95
C CYS A 102 -8.92 7.24 -2.82
N PRO A 103 -9.06 6.12 -2.11
CA PRO A 103 -10.34 5.69 -1.58
C PRO A 103 -10.43 6.14 -0.12
N ARG A 104 -10.83 7.39 0.12
CA ARG A 104 -11.21 7.85 1.46
C ARG A 104 -12.61 7.32 1.77
N VAL A 105 -12.72 6.10 2.33
CA VAL A 105 -14.01 5.46 2.68
C VAL A 105 -14.55 5.91 4.05
N ASN A 106 -14.00 6.96 4.67
CA ASN A 106 -14.52 7.41 5.97
C ASN A 106 -14.50 8.91 6.17
N ARG A 107 -15.16 9.64 5.28
CA ARG A 107 -15.68 10.97 5.59
C ARG A 107 -16.85 11.30 4.68
N TYR A 108 -18.06 11.32 5.25
CA TYR A 108 -19.11 12.20 4.74
C TYR A 108 -18.54 13.62 4.82
N LEU A 109 -18.12 14.17 3.69
CA LEU A 109 -17.83 15.58 3.52
C LEU A 109 -18.92 16.14 2.59
N PRO A 110 -19.64 17.20 2.99
CA PRO A 110 -20.59 17.84 2.11
C PRO A 110 -19.87 18.39 0.89
N TYR A 111 -20.48 18.18 -0.28
CA TYR A 111 -20.05 18.64 -1.57
C TYR A 111 -19.83 20.17 -1.56
N LYS A 112 -18.57 20.61 -1.61
CA LYS A 112 -18.21 21.98 -1.96
C LYS A 112 -17.02 22.01 -2.91
N GLY A 113 -17.30 22.54 -4.09
CA GLY A 113 -16.38 23.42 -4.83
C GLY A 113 -15.28 22.73 -5.63
N ARG A 114 -15.39 22.82 -6.95
CA ARG A 114 -14.27 22.70 -7.89
C ARG A 114 -13.26 23.83 -7.63
N GLU A 115 -11.98 23.54 -7.92
CA GLU A 115 -10.85 24.43 -8.27
C GLU A 115 -9.58 23.73 -7.72
N GLY A 116 -8.50 23.44 -8.42
CA GLY A 116 -8.02 23.57 -9.79
C GLY A 116 -6.54 23.11 -9.75
N CYS A 117 -6.08 22.42 -10.81
CA CYS A 117 -4.71 21.90 -11.03
C CYS A 117 -4.11 20.90 -10.02
#